data_AF-A0A3D1HBH6-F1
#
_entry.id   AF-A0A3D1HBH6-F1
#
_cell.length_a   1.000
_cell.length_b   1.000
_cell.length_c   1.000
_cell.angle_alpha   90.00
_cell.angle_beta   90.00
_cell.angle_gamma   90.00
#
_symmetry.space_group_name_H-M   'P 1'
#
loop_
_entity.id
_entity.type
_entity.pdbx_description
1 polymer ?
#
loop_
_entity_poly.entity_id
_entity_poly.type
_entity_poly.pdbx_seq_one_letter_code
_entity_poly.pdbx_strand_id
1 'polypeptide(L)'
;GTEAQDWVSMLVRMYTKWADRHGFKTEVLDILDGDEAGIKSASIHISGFNAYGFLKSEHGVHRLVRVSPFDAAGRRHTSFASVEVMPEIEKDVSVEIRPEDIEMEVYRASGAGGQ
;
A
#
# COMPACT_ATOMS: atom_id res chain seq x y z
N GLY A 1 15.77 5.01 -5.18
CA GLY A 1 16.71 6.15 -5.28
C GLY A 1 15.96 7.44 -5.02
N THR A 2 16.65 8.50 -4.62
CA THR A 2 16.08 9.78 -4.17
C THR A 2 15.09 10.38 -5.19
N GLU A 3 15.39 10.30 -6.49
CA GLU A 3 14.48 10.76 -7.56
C GLU A 3 13.17 9.96 -7.62
N ALA A 4 13.22 8.65 -7.38
CA ALA A 4 12.03 7.81 -7.34
C ALA A 4 11.22 8.06 -6.07
N GLN A 5 11.87 8.36 -4.94
CA GLN A 5 11.19 8.74 -3.71
C GLN A 5 10.46 10.08 -3.84
N ASP A 6 11.07 11.07 -4.52
CA ASP A 6 10.39 12.31 -4.86
C ASP A 6 9.20 12.04 -5.78
N TRP A 7 9.35 11.16 -6.78
CA TRP A 7 8.24 10.78 -7.65
C TRP A 7 7.06 10.14 -6.90
N VAL A 8 7.32 9.27 -5.92
CA VAL A 8 6.28 8.72 -5.04
C VAL A 8 5.56 9.84 -4.29
N SER A 9 6.27 10.84 -3.76
CA SER A 9 5.65 11.97 -3.08
C SER A 9 4.73 12.81 -4.01
N MET A 10 5.12 12.96 -5.28
CA MET A 10 4.30 13.63 -6.28
C MET A 10 3.03 12.84 -6.58
N LEU A 11 3.13 11.51 -6.70
CA LEU A 11 1.97 10.64 -6.91
C LEU A 11 1.01 10.69 -5.72
N VAL A 12 1.51 10.60 -4.49
CA VAL A 12 0.71 10.77 -3.26
C VAL A 12 -0.08 12.07 -3.32
N ARG A 13 0.61 13.19 -3.60
CA ARG A 13 -0.02 14.51 -3.71
C ARG A 13 -1.05 14.58 -4.85
N MET A 14 -0.81 13.89 -5.96
CA MET A 14 -1.74 13.80 -7.08
C MET A 14 -3.04 13.10 -6.67
N TYR A 15 -2.94 11.92 -6.03
CA TYR A 15 -4.10 11.16 -5.58
C TYR A 15 -4.88 11.86 -4.47
N THR A 16 -4.21 12.48 -3.50
CA THR A 16 -4.88 13.26 -2.44
C THR A 16 -5.70 14.40 -3.03
N LYS A 17 -5.13 15.16 -3.98
CA LYS A 17 -5.86 16.26 -4.66
C LYS A 17 -6.99 15.76 -5.55
N TRP A 18 -6.79 14.63 -6.21
CA TRP A 18 -7.83 14.01 -7.02
C TRP A 18 -9.02 13.60 -6.15
N ALA A 19 -8.77 12.97 -5.01
CA ALA A 19 -9.80 12.55 -4.08
C ALA A 19 -10.55 13.73 -3.45
N ASP A 20 -9.82 14.79 -3.04
CA ASP A 20 -10.42 16.03 -2.52
C ASP A 20 -11.36 16.69 -3.56
N ARG A 21 -10.94 16.75 -4.83
CA ARG A 21 -11.78 17.29 -5.92
C ARG A 21 -13.04 16.46 -6.17
N HIS A 22 -12.99 15.14 -5.97
CA HIS A 22 -14.15 14.26 -6.14
C HIS A 22 -15.04 14.21 -4.89
N GLY A 23 -14.68 14.92 -3.81
CA GLY A 23 -15.41 14.89 -2.54
C GLY A 23 -15.25 13.57 -1.79
N PHE A 24 -14.18 12.81 -2.07
CA PHE A 24 -13.85 11.59 -1.33
C PHE A 24 -13.08 11.92 -0.06
N LYS A 25 -13.28 11.11 0.98
CA LYS A 25 -12.54 11.24 2.24
C LYS A 25 -11.19 10.54 2.08
N THR A 26 -10.10 11.28 2.22
CA THR A 26 -8.74 10.72 2.24
C THR A 26 -8.24 10.59 3.66
N GLU A 27 -7.74 9.41 4.01
CA GLU A 27 -7.06 9.13 5.28
C GLU A 27 -5.68 8.55 4.97
N VAL A 28 -4.67 9.09 5.63
CA VAL A 28 -3.30 8.59 5.48
C VAL A 28 -3.10 7.51 6.53
N LEU A 29 -2.90 6.26 6.11
CA LEU A 29 -2.69 5.13 7.01
C LEU A 29 -1.24 5.05 7.46
N ASP A 30 -0.32 5.15 6.50
CA ASP A 30 1.11 5.03 6.75
C ASP A 30 1.89 5.87 5.73
N ILE A 31 2.95 6.53 6.18
CA ILE A 31 3.92 7.22 5.34
C ILE A 31 5.30 6.92 5.89
N LEU A 32 6.15 6.38 5.02
CA LEU A 32 7.56 6.19 5.28
C LEU A 32 8.35 7.17 4.43
N ASP A 33 8.94 8.16 5.06
CA ASP A 33 9.79 9.14 4.40
C ASP A 33 11.09 8.51 3.87
N GLY A 34 11.64 9.09 2.81
CA GLY A 34 12.97 8.74 2.29
C GLY A 34 14.09 9.33 3.14
N ASP A 35 15.27 8.71 3.11
CA ASP A 35 16.44 9.16 3.91
C ASP A 35 16.96 10.54 3.49
N GLU A 36 16.77 10.95 2.24
CA GLU A 36 17.35 12.18 1.68
C GLU A 36 16.27 13.13 1.15
N ALA A 37 15.30 12.61 0.37
CA ALA A 37 14.13 13.36 -0.07
C ALA A 37 12.99 12.43 -0.49
N GLY A 38 11.76 12.96 -0.45
CA GLY A 38 10.56 12.25 -0.91
C GLY A 38 10.09 11.16 0.04
N ILE A 39 9.31 10.22 -0.50
CA ILE A 39 8.63 9.16 0.26
C ILE A 39 9.08 7.80 -0.27
N LYS A 40 9.44 6.89 0.64
CA LYS A 40 9.81 5.51 0.30
C LYS A 40 8.57 4.63 0.11
N SER A 41 7.56 4.80 0.95
CA SER A 41 6.27 4.08 0.87
C SER A 41 5.16 4.95 1.45
N ALA A 42 3.96 4.88 0.89
CA ALA A 42 2.78 5.52 1.45
C ALA A 42 1.55 4.66 1.22
N SER A 43 0.72 4.57 2.25
CA SER A 43 -0.57 3.89 2.26
C SER A 43 -1.66 4.92 2.53
N ILE A 44 -2.57 5.08 1.57
CA ILE A 44 -3.67 6.04 1.64
C ILE A 44 -4.97 5.28 1.52
N HIS A 45 -5.87 5.54 2.44
CA HIS A 45 -7.24 5.06 2.42
C HIS A 45 -8.14 6.15 1.81
N ILE A 46 -8.92 5.78 0.78
CA ILE A 46 -9.84 6.70 0.08
C ILE A 46 -11.25 6.14 0.22
N SER A 47 -12.06 6.76 1.07
CA SER A 47 -13.46 6.37 1.29
C SER A 47 -14.37 7.23 0.42
N GLY A 48 -15.20 6.60 -0.40
CA GLY A 48 -16.12 7.29 -1.29
C GLY A 48 -16.98 6.33 -2.12
N PHE A 49 -18.09 6.84 -2.65
CA PHE A 49 -18.95 6.04 -3.51
C PHE A 49 -18.19 5.60 -4.77
N ASN A 50 -18.09 4.29 -4.98
CA ASN A 50 -17.38 3.67 -6.10
C ASN A 50 -15.89 4.08 -6.23
N ALA A 51 -15.22 4.43 -5.12
CA ALA A 51 -13.82 4.87 -5.13
C ALA A 51 -12.88 3.85 -5.78
N TYR A 52 -13.05 2.56 -5.48
CA TYR A 52 -12.28 1.48 -6.09
C TYR A 52 -12.47 1.39 -7.62
N GLY A 53 -13.69 1.60 -8.10
CA GLY A 53 -14.00 1.53 -9.54
C GLY A 53 -13.22 2.56 -10.35
N PHE A 54 -13.03 3.76 -9.80
CA PHE A 54 -12.23 4.81 -10.44
C PHE A 54 -10.72 4.55 -10.34
N LEU A 55 -10.23 4.09 -9.20
CA LEU A 55 -8.80 3.90 -8.97
C LEU A 55 -8.27 2.58 -9.55
N LYS A 56 -9.13 1.62 -9.89
CA LYS A 56 -8.70 0.33 -10.47
C LYS A 56 -7.84 0.48 -11.72
N SER A 57 -8.10 1.50 -12.55
CA SER A 57 -7.30 1.77 -13.77
C SER A 57 -5.91 2.32 -13.48
N GLU A 58 -5.67 2.83 -12.27
CA GLU A 58 -4.40 3.44 -11.86
C GLU A 58 -3.39 2.41 -11.34
N HIS A 59 -3.81 1.16 -11.16
CA HIS A 59 -2.96 0.06 -10.73
C HIS A 59 -1.86 -0.24 -11.78
N GLY A 60 -0.60 -0.12 -11.38
CA GLY A 60 0.54 -0.43 -12.24
C GLY A 60 1.77 0.41 -11.94
N VAL A 61 2.74 0.39 -12.87
CA VAL A 61 3.99 1.13 -12.75
C VAL A 61 3.92 2.45 -13.51
N HIS A 62 4.11 3.55 -12.79
CA HIS A 62 4.09 4.91 -13.32
C HIS A 62 5.51 5.39 -13.55
N ARG A 63 5.79 5.88 -14.77
CA ARG A 63 7.12 6.31 -15.21
C ARG A 63 7.20 7.83 -15.31
N LEU A 64 8.20 8.42 -14.66
CA LEU A 64 8.55 9.83 -14.78
C LEU A 64 9.87 9.98 -15.53
N VAL A 65 9.91 10.87 -16.52
CA VAL A 65 11.15 11.27 -17.20
C VAL A 65 11.29 12.78 -17.07
N ARG A 66 12.27 13.25 -16.29
CA ARG A 66 12.57 14.68 -16.11
C ARG A 66 14.05 14.91 -15.85
N VAL A 67 14.47 16.17 -15.87
CA VAL A 67 15.79 16.56 -15.36
C VAL A 67 15.70 16.52 -13.83
N SER A 68 16.56 15.74 -13.20
CA SER A 68 16.54 15.58 -11.74
C SER A 68 17.07 16.85 -11.07
N PRO A 69 16.35 17.42 -10.08
CA PRO A 69 16.88 18.52 -9.26
C PRO A 69 18.01 18.05 -8.32
N PHE A 70 18.17 16.73 -8.13
CA PHE A 70 19.19 16.13 -7.27
C PHE A 70 20.48 15.77 -8.02
N ASP A 71 20.49 15.82 -9.36
CA ASP A 71 21.70 15.59 -10.17
C ASP A 71 22.34 16.93 -10.57
N ALA A 72 23.51 17.24 -10.01
CA ALA A 72 24.27 18.45 -10.31
C ALA A 72 24.68 18.56 -11.80
N ALA A 73 24.74 17.44 -12.52
CA ALA A 73 25.06 17.41 -13.96
C ALA A 73 23.85 17.71 -14.86
N GLY A 74 22.64 17.87 -14.30
CA GLY A 74 21.43 18.22 -15.06
C GLY A 74 21.01 17.16 -16.08
N ARG A 75 21.34 15.89 -15.86
CA ARG A 75 20.97 14.82 -16.80
C ARG A 75 19.48 14.49 -16.67
N ARG A 76 18.93 13.94 -17.75
CA ARG A 76 17.57 13.38 -17.72
C ARG A 76 17.60 12.04 -17.02
N HIS A 77 16.81 11.93 -15.95
CA HIS A 77 16.60 10.70 -15.20
C HIS A 77 15.26 10.09 -15.55
N THR A 78 15.20 8.75 -15.50
CA THR A 78 13.95 8.00 -15.61
C THR A 78 13.69 7.32 -14.28
N SER A 79 12.55 7.62 -13.67
CA SER A 79 12.12 7.05 -12.40
C SER A 79 10.84 6.26 -12.57
N PHE A 80 10.66 5.28 -11.70
CA PHE A 80 9.51 4.39 -11.68
C PHE A 80 8.95 4.32 -10.27
N ALA A 81 7.63 4.31 -10.14
CA ALA A 81 6.92 4.05 -8.89
C ALA A 81 5.77 3.08 -9.19
N SER A 82 5.56 2.11 -8.30
CA SER A 82 4.44 1.17 -8.39
C SER A 82 3.26 1.71 -7.58
N VAL A 83 2.07 1.67 -8.15
CA VAL A 83 0.81 1.99 -7.48
C VAL A 83 -0.02 0.73 -7.42
N GLU A 84 -0.36 0.31 -6.20
CA GLU A 84 -1.26 -0.80 -5.93
C GLU A 84 -2.57 -0.26 -5.37
N VAL A 85 -3.69 -0.79 -5.86
CA VAL A 85 -5.03 -0.37 -5.46
C VAL A 85 -5.82 -1.60 -5.05
N MET A 86 -6.17 -1.66 -3.77
CA MET A 86 -6.95 -2.76 -3.20
C MET A 86 -8.29 -2.22 -2.70
N PRO A 87 -9.41 -2.93 -2.93
CA PRO A 87 -10.67 -2.58 -2.32
C PRO A 87 -10.62 -2.91 -0.83
N GLU A 88 -11.25 -2.07 0.00
CA GLU A 88 -11.57 -2.49 1.36
C GLU A 88 -12.73 -3.49 1.29
N ILE A 89 -12.48 -4.70 1.79
CA ILE A 89 -13.49 -5.75 1.90
C ILE A 89 -13.79 -5.88 3.39
N GLU A 90 -15.03 -5.60 3.80
CA GLU A 90 -15.48 -5.94 5.15
C GLU A 90 -15.31 -7.45 5.34
N LYS A 91 -14.40 -7.83 6.23
CA LYS A 91 -14.25 -9.21 6.65
C LYS A 91 -15.37 -9.52 7.64
N ASP A 92 -16.57 -9.74 7.14
CA ASP A 92 -17.59 -10.47 7.89
C ASP A 92 -17.29 -11.97 7.78
N VAL A 93 -16.15 -12.36 8.35
CA VAL A 93 -15.65 -13.73 8.34
C VAL A 93 -15.84 -14.27 9.75
N SER A 94 -17.10 -14.39 10.18
CA SER A 94 -17.46 -15.28 11.29
C SER A 94 -17.33 -16.72 10.80
N VAL A 95 -16.09 -17.23 10.72
CA VAL A 95 -15.88 -18.66 10.53
C VAL A 95 -16.17 -19.32 11.87
N GLU A 96 -17.45 -19.62 12.10
CA GLU A 96 -17.86 -20.53 13.16
C GLU A 96 -17.38 -21.93 12.78
N ILE A 97 -16.25 -22.35 13.37
CA ILE A 97 -15.80 -23.73 13.28
C ILE A 97 -16.75 -24.56 14.12
N ARG A 98 -17.58 -25.37 13.46
CA ARG A 98 -18.48 -26.28 14.17
C ARG A 98 -17.63 -27.33 14.90
N PRO A 99 -17.98 -27.67 16.16
CA PRO A 99 -17.21 -28.64 16.94
C PRO A 99 -17.18 -30.04 16.33
N GLU A 100 -18.08 -30.35 15.39
CA GLU A 100 -18.09 -31.59 14.60
C GLU A 100 -16.99 -31.67 13.53
N ASP A 101 -16.48 -30.52 13.08
CA ASP A 101 -15.38 -30.42 12.11
C ASP A 101 -13.99 -30.34 12.81
N ILE A 102 -13.96 -30.43 14.15
CA ILE A 102 -12.74 -30.40 14.97
C ILE A 102 -12.41 -31.83 15.42
N GLU A 103 -11.36 -32.42 14.84
CA GLU A 103 -10.77 -33.64 15.36
C GLU A 103 -9.72 -33.29 16.42
N MET A 104 -10.09 -33.40 17.70
CA MET A 104 -9.16 -33.21 18.82
C MET A 104 -8.49 -34.55 19.18
N GLU A 105 -7.23 -34.70 18.79
CA GLU A 105 -6.40 -35.81 19.21
C GLU A 105 -5.49 -35.41 20.39
N VAL A 106 -5.57 -36.15 21.50
CA VAL A 106 -4.73 -35.90 22.68
C VAL A 106 -3.60 -36.91 22.71
N TYR A 107 -2.39 -36.47 22.36
CA TYR A 107 -1.18 -37.27 22.44
C TYR A 107 -0.44 -37.05 23.76
N ARG A 108 0.16 -38.12 24.29
CA ARG A 108 1.11 -38.00 25.42
C ARG A 108 2.42 -37.39 24.90
N ALA A 109 2.99 -36.43 25.64
CA ALA A 109 4.28 -35.86 25.28
C ALA A 109 5.35 -36.96 25.25
N SER A 110 5.93 -37.20 24.07
CA SER A 110 7.06 -38.13 23.85
C SER A 110 8.40 -37.54 24.37
N GLY A 111 8.36 -36.81 25.48
CA GLY A 111 9.55 -36.33 26.18
C GLY A 111 10.09 -37.40 27.11
N ALA A 112 11.42 -37.45 27.27
CA ALA A 112 12.06 -38.28 28.29
C ALA A 112 11.76 -37.72 29.69
N GLY A 113 10.59 -38.06 30.24
CA GLY A 113 10.15 -37.71 31.58
C GLY A 113 9.05 -38.68 31.99
N GLY A 114 9.37 -39.58 32.93
CA GLY A 114 8.47 -40.59 33.45
C GLY A 114 7.25 -40.01 34.18
N GLN A 115 6.34 -40.90 34.57
CA GLN A 115 5.21 -40.60 35.46
C GLN A 115 5.65 -39.93 36.77
#